data_AF-A0A9W6L1S9-F1
#
_entry.id   AF-A0A9W6L1S9-F1
#
_cell.length_a   1.000
_cell.length_b   1.000
_cell.length_c   1.000
_cell.angle_alpha   90.00
_cell.angle_beta   90.00
_cell.angle_gamma   90.00
#
_symmetry.space_group_name_H-M   'P 1'
#
loop_
_entity.id
_entity.type
_entity.pdbx_description
1 polymer ?
#
loop_
_entity_poly.entity_id
_entity_poly.type
_entity_poly.pdbx_seq_one_letter_code
_entity_poly.pdbx_strand_id
1 'polypeptide(L)'
;MPDETGGDGRGATPANRPRLGRLVAAALAELVAATLVILGFAALWAPSEGTAAAVDHGHHGGGVSADVTTLVLAVVLVAGAVLAGWWLRGRGSPALSEVHVGLLVAGAAVVVVAVSPWAWDLAWSSHVGMMAQMMGLMVVGPALLVAAHRTGSVARMPPASGVRVGVLAVLYLLVLYAWHVPTLHGLVTSVPLVQMAQVVSTGLVGLLFCSAVLPRASDGPDVRRHRGVLVVGGGSGVLGLAMLLSPYPLMAGGAGFLGLGPLVDQRLAGALMMLIDVLVLIPLFRRTAPATERRPGP
;
A
#
# COMPACT_ATOMS: atom_id res chain seq x y z
N MET A 1 -67.76 24.51 9.70
CA MET A 1 -67.47 24.50 11.14
C MET A 1 -66.31 23.57 11.37
N PRO A 2 -65.36 23.98 12.22
CA PRO A 2 -64.04 23.36 12.35
C PRO A 2 -64.14 22.08 13.19
N ASP A 3 -63.36 21.06 12.85
CA ASP A 3 -62.96 20.04 13.81
C ASP A 3 -61.45 20.17 14.00
N GLU A 4 -61.13 21.01 14.97
CA GLU A 4 -59.85 21.03 15.65
C GLU A 4 -59.72 19.77 16.52
N THR A 5 -58.47 19.34 16.71
CA THR A 5 -57.95 18.51 17.80
C THR A 5 -58.08 16.99 17.61
N GLY A 6 -57.02 16.20 17.72
CA GLY A 6 -55.65 16.55 18.06
C GLY A 6 -54.79 15.30 18.18
N GLY A 7 -53.50 15.56 18.40
CA GLY A 7 -52.68 14.65 19.19
C GLY A 7 -52.11 13.45 18.48
N ASP A 8 -51.29 13.64 17.45
CA ASP A 8 -50.21 12.70 17.20
C ASP A 8 -48.89 13.40 17.51
N GLY A 9 -48.52 13.26 18.79
CA GLY A 9 -47.18 13.51 19.28
C GLY A 9 -46.19 12.71 18.46
N ARG A 10 -45.66 13.36 17.42
CA ARG A 10 -44.42 12.95 16.76
C ARG A 10 -43.32 13.13 17.78
N GLY A 11 -43.22 12.16 18.69
CA GLY A 11 -42.09 11.98 19.57
C GLY A 11 -40.87 11.98 18.68
N ALA A 12 -40.11 13.06 18.75
CA ALA A 12 -38.80 13.16 18.14
C ALA A 12 -38.03 11.93 18.60
N THR A 13 -37.90 10.93 17.71
CA THR A 13 -37.15 9.73 17.99
C THR A 13 -35.75 10.21 18.36
N PRO A 14 -35.27 9.94 19.58
CA PRO A 14 -34.03 10.51 20.08
C PRO A 14 -32.94 10.25 19.06
N ALA A 15 -32.40 11.35 18.54
CA ALA A 15 -31.39 11.34 17.49
C ALA A 15 -30.33 10.31 17.85
N ASN A 16 -30.14 9.35 16.95
CA ASN A 16 -29.25 8.21 17.05
C ASN A 16 -27.79 8.71 17.11
N ARG A 17 -27.41 9.26 18.26
CA ARG A 17 -26.08 9.79 18.63
C ARG A 17 -25.06 8.76 19.16
N PRO A 18 -25.19 7.41 19.02
CA PRO A 18 -24.09 6.52 19.42
C PRO A 18 -23.02 6.31 18.32
N ARG A 19 -23.06 7.04 17.19
CA ARG A 19 -22.09 6.83 16.09
C ARG A 19 -20.74 7.53 16.31
N LEU A 20 -20.72 8.75 16.86
CA LEU A 20 -19.46 9.47 17.06
C LEU A 20 -18.60 8.81 18.14
N GLY A 21 -19.18 8.44 19.27
CA GLY A 21 -18.45 7.77 20.36
C GLY A 21 -17.83 6.44 19.94
N ARG A 22 -18.52 5.65 19.10
CA ARG A 22 -17.97 4.39 18.57
C ARG A 22 -16.85 4.61 17.56
N LEU A 23 -16.95 5.63 16.70
CA LEU A 23 -15.89 5.97 15.76
C LEU A 23 -14.64 6.50 16.48
N VAL A 24 -14.82 7.35 17.49
CA VAL A 24 -13.73 7.83 18.35
C VAL A 24 -13.08 6.67 19.11
N ALA A 25 -13.88 5.77 19.69
CA ALA A 25 -13.36 4.59 20.37
C ALA A 25 -12.59 3.65 19.43
N ALA A 26 -13.08 3.43 18.20
CA ALA A 26 -12.39 2.63 17.20
C ALA A 26 -11.06 3.28 16.76
N ALA A 27 -11.05 4.59 16.51
CA ALA A 27 -9.83 5.33 16.15
C ALA A 27 -8.80 5.33 17.29
N LEU A 28 -9.25 5.49 18.55
CA LEU A 28 -8.37 5.38 19.72
C LEU A 28 -7.82 3.96 19.89
N ALA A 29 -8.63 2.94 19.65
CA ALA A 29 -8.18 1.55 19.69
C ALA A 29 -7.14 1.25 18.60
N GLU A 30 -7.34 1.76 17.37
CA GLU A 30 -6.35 1.66 16.29
C GLU A 30 -5.06 2.39 16.64
N LEU A 31 -5.14 3.60 17.24
CA LEU A 31 -3.98 4.36 17.67
C LEU A 31 -3.19 3.65 18.79
N VAL A 32 -3.90 3.06 19.77
CA VAL A 32 -3.27 2.27 20.84
C VAL A 32 -2.63 1.02 20.26
N ALA A 33 -3.30 0.29 19.37
CA ALA A 33 -2.74 -0.88 18.71
C ALA A 33 -1.50 -0.52 17.90
N ALA A 34 -1.53 0.57 17.12
CA ALA A 34 -0.38 1.08 16.38
C ALA A 34 0.77 1.45 17.33
N THR A 35 0.47 2.13 18.45
CA THR A 35 1.47 2.50 19.46
C THR A 35 2.10 1.26 20.11
N LEU A 36 1.30 0.24 20.45
CA LEU A 36 1.78 -1.02 21.02
C LEU A 36 2.62 -1.81 20.01
N VAL A 37 2.26 -1.80 18.73
CA VAL A 37 3.09 -2.37 17.65
C VAL A 37 4.40 -1.60 17.56
N ILE A 38 4.39 -0.26 17.54
CA ILE A 38 5.59 0.57 17.51
C ILE A 38 6.48 0.29 18.73
N LEU A 39 5.92 0.21 19.94
CA LEU A 39 6.66 -0.08 21.17
C LEU A 39 7.16 -1.52 21.21
N GLY A 40 6.37 -2.48 20.74
CA GLY A 40 6.78 -3.88 20.62
C GLY A 40 7.93 -4.05 19.63
N PHE A 41 7.85 -3.36 18.49
CA PHE A 41 8.97 -3.23 17.56
C PHE A 41 10.17 -2.57 18.26
N ALA A 42 10.02 -1.40 18.89
CA ALA A 42 11.12 -0.74 19.59
C ALA A 42 11.77 -1.60 20.69
N ALA A 43 11.00 -2.44 21.39
CA ALA A 43 11.50 -3.36 22.41
C ALA A 43 12.22 -4.58 21.82
N LEU A 44 11.69 -5.16 20.73
CA LEU A 44 12.36 -6.23 19.96
C LEU A 44 13.60 -5.72 19.21
N TRP A 45 13.64 -4.43 18.89
CA TRP A 45 14.69 -3.74 18.14
C TRP A 45 15.67 -2.97 19.03
N ALA A 46 15.53 -3.04 20.36
CA ALA A 46 16.49 -2.39 21.24
C ALA A 46 17.88 -2.97 20.92
N PRO A 47 18.86 -2.13 20.52
CA PRO A 47 20.17 -2.60 20.12
C PRO A 47 20.75 -3.43 21.26
N SER A 48 21.08 -4.70 20.99
CA SER A 48 21.89 -5.46 21.92
C SER A 48 23.21 -4.71 22.04
N GLU A 49 23.62 -4.40 23.27
CA GLU A 49 24.72 -3.48 23.62
C GLU A 49 26.10 -3.86 23.02
N GLY A 50 26.19 -4.90 22.19
CA GLY A 50 27.42 -5.39 21.55
C GLY A 50 27.68 -5.00 20.10
N THR A 51 26.82 -4.23 19.41
CA THR A 51 26.98 -3.96 17.95
C THR A 51 27.66 -2.62 17.58
N ALA A 52 28.00 -1.77 18.55
CA ALA A 52 28.51 -0.41 18.28
C ALA A 52 29.99 -0.32 17.83
N ALA A 53 30.74 -1.43 17.75
CA ALA A 53 32.20 -1.38 17.64
C ALA A 53 32.81 -1.73 16.26
N ALA A 54 32.03 -1.99 15.21
CA ALA A 54 32.56 -2.72 14.04
C ALA A 54 32.33 -2.10 12.63
N VAL A 55 32.05 -0.81 12.48
CA VAL A 55 31.85 -0.23 11.13
C VAL A 55 32.68 1.03 10.92
N ASP A 56 33.97 0.83 10.68
CA ASP A 56 34.84 1.81 10.04
C ASP A 56 35.74 1.02 9.09
N HIS A 57 35.43 1.02 7.77
CA HIS A 57 36.38 0.76 6.66
C HIS A 57 35.68 0.90 5.29
N GLY A 58 36.15 1.88 4.48
CA GLY A 58 36.24 1.75 3.02
C GLY A 58 35.15 2.43 2.16
N HIS A 59 35.32 3.72 1.87
CA HIS A 59 34.61 4.43 0.80
C HIS A 59 35.47 4.55 -0.46
N HIS A 60 35.05 3.92 -1.57
CA HIS A 60 35.49 4.27 -2.91
C HIS A 60 34.28 4.79 -3.71
N GLY A 61 34.39 6.04 -4.14
CA GLY A 61 33.36 6.78 -4.84
C GLY A 61 33.24 6.41 -6.32
N GLY A 62 32.00 6.18 -6.75
CA GLY A 62 31.56 6.33 -8.13
C GLY A 62 30.37 7.29 -8.12
N GLY A 63 30.56 8.49 -8.68
CA GLY A 63 29.51 9.50 -8.75
C GLY A 63 28.35 9.03 -9.62
N VAL A 64 27.16 8.93 -9.04
CA VAL A 64 25.91 8.65 -9.77
C VAL A 64 25.46 9.94 -10.45
N SER A 65 25.38 9.94 -11.79
CA SER A 65 25.04 11.13 -12.58
C SER A 65 23.58 11.57 -12.37
N ALA A 66 23.32 12.86 -12.58
CA ALA A 66 22.00 13.51 -12.50
C ALA A 66 20.92 12.88 -13.41
N ASP A 67 21.30 11.97 -14.31
CA ASP A 67 20.40 11.26 -15.22
C ASP A 67 19.47 10.28 -14.49
N VAL A 68 19.92 9.73 -13.35
CA VAL A 68 19.16 8.70 -12.61
C VAL A 68 17.96 9.29 -11.87
N THR A 69 18.13 10.44 -11.22
CA THR A 69 17.03 11.16 -10.54
C THR A 69 15.95 11.59 -11.54
N THR A 70 16.37 11.99 -12.74
CA THR A 70 15.49 12.43 -13.84
C THR A 70 14.66 11.25 -14.39
N LEU A 71 15.25 10.06 -14.48
CA LEU A 71 14.55 8.84 -14.89
C LEU A 71 13.51 8.38 -13.86
N VAL A 72 13.84 8.41 -12.56
CA VAL A 72 12.90 8.07 -11.49
C VAL A 72 11.71 9.02 -11.47
N LEU A 73 11.97 10.33 -11.59
CA LEU A 73 10.92 11.34 -11.69
C LEU A 73 10.05 11.09 -12.93
N ALA A 74 10.65 10.73 -14.07
CA ALA A 74 9.93 10.42 -15.30
C ALA A 74 9.03 9.19 -15.15
N VAL A 75 9.49 8.12 -14.50
CA VAL A 75 8.66 6.91 -14.27
C VAL A 75 7.49 7.22 -13.34
N VAL A 76 7.72 7.97 -12.25
CA VAL A 76 6.65 8.39 -11.32
C VAL A 76 5.65 9.32 -12.01
N LEU A 77 6.12 10.26 -12.83
CA LEU A 77 5.26 11.17 -13.59
C LEU A 77 4.47 10.44 -14.68
N VAL A 78 5.06 9.47 -15.36
CA VAL A 78 4.37 8.65 -16.37
C VAL A 78 3.32 7.77 -15.71
N ALA A 79 3.65 7.09 -14.60
CA ALA A 79 2.67 6.30 -13.84
C ALA A 79 1.53 7.18 -13.28
N GLY A 80 1.86 8.36 -12.75
CA GLY A 80 0.90 9.35 -12.27
C GLY A 80 0.01 9.89 -13.38
N ALA A 81 0.55 10.20 -14.56
CA ALA A 81 -0.18 10.70 -15.71
C ALA A 81 -1.11 9.62 -16.31
N VAL A 82 -0.68 8.36 -16.32
CA VAL A 82 -1.52 7.23 -16.77
C VAL A 82 -2.68 7.00 -15.79
N LEU A 83 -2.42 7.04 -14.47
CA LEU A 83 -3.47 6.93 -13.45
C LEU A 83 -4.45 8.12 -13.48
N ALA A 84 -3.95 9.34 -13.68
CA ALA A 84 -4.78 10.54 -13.82
C ALA A 84 -5.62 10.51 -15.11
N GLY A 85 -5.03 10.10 -16.24
CA GLY A 85 -5.74 9.93 -17.50
C GLY A 85 -6.81 8.85 -17.44
N TRP A 86 -6.55 7.77 -16.70
CA TRP A 86 -7.53 6.73 -16.41
C TRP A 86 -8.70 7.24 -15.57
N TRP A 87 -8.40 8.02 -14.53
CA TRP A 87 -9.42 8.62 -13.65
C TRP A 87 -10.31 9.62 -14.40
N LEU A 88 -9.72 10.42 -15.30
CA LEU A 88 -10.44 11.41 -16.10
C LEU A 88 -11.31 10.79 -17.22
N ARG A 89 -10.93 9.62 -17.75
CA ARG A 89 -11.68 8.92 -18.82
C ARG A 89 -12.87 8.11 -18.34
N GLY A 90 -13.07 7.95 -17.02
CA GLY A 90 -14.28 7.32 -16.46
C GLY A 90 -15.60 8.07 -16.72
N ARG A 91 -15.64 9.04 -17.64
CA ARG A 91 -16.81 9.89 -17.93
C ARG A 91 -17.41 9.78 -19.33
N GLY A 92 -16.89 8.97 -20.26
CA GLY A 92 -17.65 8.69 -21.48
C GLY A 92 -16.93 7.92 -22.60
N SER A 93 -17.65 6.96 -23.20
CA SER A 93 -17.44 6.34 -24.52
C SER A 93 -16.49 5.12 -24.70
N PRO A 94 -16.69 4.30 -25.76
CA PRO A 94 -16.46 2.84 -25.81
C PRO A 94 -15.04 2.35 -26.17
N ALA A 95 -13.99 3.13 -25.91
CA ALA A 95 -12.60 2.72 -26.19
C ALA A 95 -12.03 1.78 -25.09
N LEU A 96 -12.70 0.67 -24.80
CA LEU A 96 -12.29 -0.28 -23.76
C LEU A 96 -10.98 -1.02 -24.12
N SER A 97 -10.64 -1.14 -25.40
CA SER A 97 -9.41 -1.80 -25.87
C SER A 97 -8.15 -0.98 -25.57
N GLU A 98 -8.16 0.33 -25.80
CA GLU A 98 -6.99 1.19 -25.59
C GLU A 98 -6.64 1.34 -24.11
N VAL A 99 -7.66 1.45 -23.24
CA VAL A 99 -7.45 1.53 -21.78
C VAL A 99 -6.87 0.23 -21.24
N HIS A 100 -7.35 -0.93 -21.72
CA HIS A 100 -6.80 -2.22 -21.34
C HIS A 100 -5.32 -2.31 -21.71
N VAL A 101 -4.97 -2.04 -22.98
CA VAL A 101 -3.57 -2.09 -23.44
C VAL A 101 -2.70 -1.13 -22.63
N GLY A 102 -3.17 0.10 -22.38
CA GLY A 102 -2.44 1.07 -21.57
C GLY A 102 -2.15 0.60 -20.14
N LEU A 103 -3.14 0.02 -19.46
CA LEU A 103 -2.97 -0.54 -18.11
C LEU A 103 -2.04 -1.74 -18.10
N LEU A 104 -2.13 -2.62 -19.11
CA LEU A 104 -1.27 -3.79 -19.24
C LEU A 104 0.18 -3.37 -19.45
N VAL A 105 0.43 -2.45 -20.38
CA VAL A 105 1.76 -1.92 -20.68
C VAL A 105 2.34 -1.19 -19.46
N ALA A 106 1.55 -0.36 -18.78
CA ALA A 106 2.00 0.34 -17.57
C ALA A 106 2.33 -0.63 -16.44
N GLY A 107 1.46 -1.63 -16.18
CA GLY A 107 1.70 -2.66 -15.18
C GLY A 107 2.94 -3.49 -15.47
N ALA A 108 3.11 -3.92 -16.73
CA ALA A 108 4.29 -4.64 -17.18
C ALA A 108 5.56 -3.79 -17.05
N ALA A 109 5.52 -2.51 -17.44
CA ALA A 109 6.63 -1.59 -17.31
C ALA A 109 7.06 -1.40 -15.84
N VAL A 110 6.10 -1.24 -14.91
CA VAL A 110 6.40 -1.17 -13.48
C VAL A 110 7.11 -2.44 -12.99
N VAL A 111 6.62 -3.62 -13.38
CA VAL A 111 7.25 -4.90 -13.01
C VAL A 111 8.66 -5.01 -13.59
N VAL A 112 8.84 -4.72 -14.89
CA VAL A 112 10.14 -4.78 -15.58
C VAL A 112 11.14 -3.81 -14.93
N VAL A 113 10.74 -2.58 -14.64
CA VAL A 113 11.59 -1.61 -13.94
C VAL A 113 11.96 -2.13 -12.55
N ALA A 114 11.00 -2.64 -11.79
CA ALA A 114 11.25 -3.11 -10.43
C ALA A 114 12.14 -4.37 -10.36
N VAL A 115 12.18 -5.21 -11.41
CA VAL A 115 13.08 -6.38 -11.47
C VAL A 115 14.38 -6.12 -12.24
N SER A 116 14.58 -4.89 -12.74
CA SER A 116 15.79 -4.54 -13.49
C SER A 116 17.03 -4.51 -12.57
N PRO A 117 18.25 -4.74 -13.11
CA PRO A 117 19.49 -4.65 -12.33
C PRO A 117 19.66 -3.30 -11.61
N TRP A 118 19.21 -2.21 -12.24
CA TRP A 118 19.28 -0.88 -11.63
C TRP A 118 18.38 -0.76 -10.38
N ALA A 119 17.17 -1.32 -10.42
CA ALA A 119 16.30 -1.31 -9.24
C ALA A 119 16.86 -2.20 -8.12
N TRP A 120 17.58 -3.26 -8.47
CA TRP A 120 18.31 -4.09 -7.51
C TRP A 120 19.42 -3.32 -6.82
N ASP A 121 20.28 -2.63 -7.58
CA ASP A 121 21.37 -1.80 -7.04
C ASP A 121 20.83 -0.67 -6.16
N LEU A 122 19.72 -0.06 -6.58
CA LEU A 122 19.04 0.97 -5.81
C LEU A 122 18.46 0.42 -4.50
N ALA A 123 17.79 -0.74 -4.54
CA ALA A 123 17.26 -1.40 -3.36
C ALA A 123 18.35 -1.86 -2.37
N TRP A 124 19.54 -2.17 -2.88
CA TRP A 124 20.69 -2.54 -2.08
C TRP A 124 21.31 -1.34 -1.34
N SER A 125 21.35 -0.18 -2.02
CA SER A 125 22.01 1.03 -1.53
C SER A 125 21.07 2.00 -0.79
N SER A 126 19.76 1.79 -0.85
CA SER A 126 18.78 2.69 -0.25
C SER A 126 17.48 1.99 0.15
N HIS A 127 17.01 2.35 1.34
CA HIS A 127 15.74 1.95 1.88
C HIS A 127 14.57 2.55 1.07
N VAL A 128 14.66 3.80 0.59
CA VAL A 128 13.63 4.34 -0.33
C VAL A 128 13.62 3.59 -1.65
N GLY A 129 14.79 3.17 -2.14
CA GLY A 129 14.94 2.29 -3.30
C GLY A 129 14.22 0.96 -3.13
N MET A 130 14.48 0.30 -2.00
CA MET A 130 13.85 -0.96 -1.65
C MET A 130 12.32 -0.81 -1.51
N MET A 131 11.85 0.26 -0.87
CA MET A 131 10.41 0.54 -0.77
C MET A 131 9.77 0.83 -2.13
N ALA A 132 10.42 1.56 -3.02
CA ALA A 132 9.91 1.80 -4.36
C ALA A 132 9.78 0.49 -5.16
N GLN A 133 10.79 -0.38 -5.07
CA GLN A 133 10.76 -1.72 -5.68
C GLN A 133 9.61 -2.55 -5.10
N MET A 134 9.49 -2.62 -3.76
CA MET A 134 8.43 -3.37 -3.10
C MET A 134 7.04 -2.84 -3.46
N MET A 135 6.80 -1.53 -3.37
CA MET A 135 5.49 -0.94 -3.71
C MET A 135 5.13 -1.12 -5.18
N GLY A 136 6.12 -1.04 -6.08
CA GLY A 136 5.96 -1.36 -7.49
C GLY A 136 5.50 -2.79 -7.71
N LEU A 137 6.12 -3.76 -7.03
CA LEU A 137 5.82 -5.19 -7.18
C LEU A 137 4.60 -5.66 -6.39
N MET A 138 4.29 -5.03 -5.26
CA MET A 138 3.25 -5.50 -4.35
C MET A 138 1.89 -4.81 -4.60
N VAL A 139 1.93 -3.54 -5.02
CA VAL A 139 0.73 -2.70 -5.13
C VAL A 139 0.52 -2.27 -6.58
N VAL A 140 1.42 -1.46 -7.13
CA VAL A 140 1.17 -0.70 -8.36
C VAL A 140 1.09 -1.63 -9.58
N GLY A 141 2.13 -2.43 -9.82
CA GLY A 141 2.19 -3.38 -10.93
C GLY A 141 1.03 -4.37 -10.88
N PRO A 142 0.84 -5.12 -9.78
CA PRO A 142 -0.32 -6.00 -9.59
C PRO A 142 -1.67 -5.34 -9.84
N ALA A 143 -1.90 -4.16 -9.30
CA ALA A 143 -3.19 -3.49 -9.44
C ALA A 143 -3.48 -3.14 -10.90
N LEU A 144 -2.48 -2.63 -11.64
CA LEU A 144 -2.58 -2.31 -13.06
C LEU A 144 -2.81 -3.56 -13.92
N LEU A 145 -2.02 -4.62 -13.70
CA LEU A 145 -2.13 -5.88 -14.44
C LEU A 145 -3.48 -6.57 -14.20
N VAL A 146 -3.96 -6.60 -12.96
CA VAL A 146 -5.25 -7.19 -12.62
C VAL A 146 -6.41 -6.33 -13.14
N ALA A 147 -6.29 -5.00 -13.09
CA ALA A 147 -7.29 -4.10 -13.66
C ALA A 147 -7.40 -4.30 -15.19
N ALA A 148 -6.25 -4.34 -15.89
CA ALA A 148 -6.16 -4.66 -17.32
C ALA A 148 -6.89 -5.97 -17.64
N HIS A 149 -6.50 -7.06 -16.98
CA HIS A 149 -7.09 -8.38 -17.20
C HIS A 149 -8.61 -8.41 -17.00
N ARG A 150 -9.11 -7.68 -15.99
CA ARG A 150 -10.54 -7.61 -15.67
C ARG A 150 -11.33 -6.70 -16.61
N THR A 151 -10.71 -5.71 -17.23
CA THR A 151 -11.35 -4.88 -18.26
C THR A 151 -11.56 -5.64 -19.58
N GLY A 152 -10.69 -6.59 -19.91
CA GLY A 152 -10.80 -7.40 -21.13
C GLY A 152 -11.64 -8.68 -21.01
N SER A 153 -11.86 -9.19 -19.80
CA SER A 153 -12.55 -10.47 -19.61
C SER A 153 -14.05 -10.29 -19.37
N VAL A 154 -14.87 -10.76 -20.32
CA VAL A 154 -16.34 -10.86 -20.19
C VAL A 154 -16.75 -12.02 -19.27
N ALA A 155 -15.83 -12.94 -18.97
CA ALA A 155 -16.12 -14.13 -18.17
C ALA A 155 -16.38 -13.76 -16.71
N ARG A 156 -17.58 -14.11 -16.23
CA ARG A 156 -17.93 -14.02 -14.80
C ARG A 156 -17.18 -15.10 -14.03
N MET A 157 -16.04 -14.76 -13.41
CA MET A 157 -15.50 -15.64 -12.36
C MET A 157 -16.31 -15.46 -11.08
N PRO A 158 -16.53 -16.54 -10.30
CA PRO A 158 -17.20 -16.43 -9.01
C PRO A 158 -16.46 -15.44 -8.10
N PRO A 159 -17.19 -14.73 -7.22
CA PRO A 159 -16.58 -13.85 -6.24
C PRO A 159 -15.64 -14.66 -5.33
N ALA A 160 -14.50 -14.07 -4.97
CA ALA A 160 -13.59 -14.70 -4.02
C ALA A 160 -14.31 -14.91 -2.67
N SER A 161 -14.12 -16.08 -2.06
CA SER A 161 -14.64 -16.33 -0.72
C SER A 161 -14.02 -15.35 0.29
N GLY A 162 -14.77 -14.96 1.31
CA GLY A 162 -14.25 -14.05 2.35
C GLY A 162 -13.01 -14.61 3.06
N VAL A 163 -12.97 -15.94 3.25
CA VAL A 163 -11.81 -16.65 3.78
C VAL A 163 -10.58 -16.44 2.90
N ARG A 164 -10.71 -16.56 1.56
CA ARG A 164 -9.59 -16.35 0.64
C ARG A 164 -9.07 -14.91 0.72
N VAL A 165 -9.95 -13.91 0.76
CA VAL A 165 -9.54 -12.50 0.89
C VAL A 165 -8.79 -12.28 2.22
N GLY A 166 -9.30 -12.84 3.32
CA GLY A 166 -8.66 -12.74 4.64
C GLY A 166 -7.27 -13.39 4.66
N VAL A 167 -7.13 -14.61 4.15
CA VAL A 167 -5.84 -15.32 4.07
C VAL A 167 -4.83 -14.53 3.24
N LEU A 168 -5.25 -14.00 2.09
CA LEU A 168 -4.36 -13.21 1.24
C LEU A 168 -3.97 -11.87 1.87
N ALA A 169 -4.87 -11.21 2.63
CA ALA A 169 -4.54 -10.01 3.38
C ALA A 169 -3.51 -10.29 4.49
N VAL A 170 -3.66 -11.42 5.21
CA VAL A 170 -2.68 -11.83 6.24
C VAL A 170 -1.35 -12.17 5.59
N LEU A 171 -1.33 -12.95 4.50
CA LEU A 171 -0.11 -13.28 3.79
C LEU A 171 0.61 -12.03 3.25
N TYR A 172 -0.16 -11.05 2.76
CA TYR A 172 0.33 -9.74 2.35
C TYR A 172 1.07 -9.05 3.49
N LEU A 173 0.42 -8.92 4.66
CA LEU A 173 1.04 -8.29 5.81
C LEU A 173 2.26 -9.08 6.30
N LEU A 174 2.21 -10.41 6.32
CA LEU A 174 3.37 -11.23 6.71
C LEU A 174 4.58 -10.96 5.81
N VAL A 175 4.40 -10.94 4.49
CA VAL A 175 5.49 -10.61 3.55
C VAL A 175 5.98 -9.19 3.79
N LEU A 176 5.07 -8.22 3.92
CA LEU A 176 5.43 -6.82 4.16
C LEU A 176 6.27 -6.68 5.44
N TYR A 177 5.78 -7.19 6.57
CA TYR A 177 6.45 -7.07 7.86
C TYR A 177 7.74 -7.91 7.93
N ALA A 178 7.80 -9.09 7.32
CA ALA A 178 9.00 -9.94 7.33
C ALA A 178 10.20 -9.21 6.70
N TRP A 179 10.02 -8.55 5.56
CA TRP A 179 11.09 -7.80 4.89
C TRP A 179 11.49 -6.51 5.60
N HIS A 180 10.74 -6.13 6.63
CA HIS A 180 11.07 -5.03 7.53
C HIS A 180 11.58 -5.53 8.89
N VAL A 181 12.01 -6.78 9.04
CA VAL A 181 12.77 -7.24 10.22
C VAL A 181 14.26 -6.98 9.97
N PRO A 182 15.07 -6.38 10.88
CA PRO A 182 16.44 -5.94 10.61
C PRO A 182 17.33 -7.08 10.19
N THR A 183 17.16 -8.24 10.80
CA THR A 183 17.93 -9.43 10.45
C THR A 183 17.66 -9.84 9.01
N LEU A 184 16.39 -9.86 8.58
CA LEU A 184 16.03 -10.18 7.20
C LEU A 184 16.41 -9.06 6.23
N HIS A 185 16.27 -7.80 6.65
CA HIS A 185 16.66 -6.63 5.87
C HIS A 185 18.18 -6.58 5.64
N GLY A 186 18.98 -6.89 6.65
CA GLY A 186 20.43 -7.05 6.53
C GLY A 186 20.81 -8.19 5.60
N LEU A 187 20.06 -9.30 5.60
CA LEU A 187 20.27 -10.40 4.66
C LEU A 187 19.87 -10.04 3.22
N VAL A 188 18.80 -9.27 3.02
CA VAL A 188 18.41 -8.74 1.70
C VAL A 188 19.54 -7.92 1.09
N THR A 189 20.20 -7.09 1.89
CA THR A 189 21.28 -6.17 1.48
C THR A 189 22.68 -6.81 1.50
N SER A 190 22.77 -8.12 1.70
CA SER A 190 24.06 -8.85 1.71
C SER A 190 24.05 -10.17 0.96
N VAL A 191 22.87 -10.78 0.74
CA VAL A 191 22.72 -12.10 0.11
C VAL A 191 21.78 -11.99 -1.10
N PRO A 192 22.28 -12.07 -2.35
CA PRO A 192 21.47 -11.92 -3.55
C PRO A 192 20.27 -12.88 -3.65
N LEU A 193 20.41 -14.11 -3.11
CA LEU A 193 19.33 -15.09 -3.08
C LEU A 193 18.16 -14.64 -2.19
N VAL A 194 18.45 -13.93 -1.10
CA VAL A 194 17.43 -13.41 -0.17
C VAL A 194 16.71 -12.23 -0.82
N GLN A 195 17.43 -11.36 -1.54
CA GLN A 195 16.81 -10.29 -2.34
C GLN A 195 15.89 -10.86 -3.44
N MET A 196 16.30 -11.94 -4.13
CA MET A 196 15.43 -12.63 -5.08
C MET A 196 14.16 -13.15 -4.40
N ALA A 197 14.29 -13.77 -3.22
CA ALA A 197 13.14 -14.24 -2.45
C ALA A 197 12.20 -13.10 -2.04
N GLN A 198 12.73 -11.93 -1.68
CA GLN A 198 11.94 -10.72 -1.43
C GLN A 198 11.17 -10.28 -2.67
N VAL A 199 11.85 -10.11 -3.81
CA VAL A 199 11.24 -9.68 -5.08
C VAL A 199 10.10 -10.63 -5.48
N VAL A 200 10.37 -11.94 -5.48
CA VAL A 200 9.39 -12.97 -5.89
C VAL A 200 8.21 -13.03 -4.93
N SER A 201 8.45 -13.09 -3.62
CA SER A 201 7.37 -13.16 -2.62
C SER A 201 6.49 -11.90 -2.64
N THR A 202 7.09 -10.72 -2.78
CA THR A 202 6.40 -9.43 -2.86
C THR A 202 5.52 -9.36 -4.11
N GLY A 203 6.08 -9.70 -5.27
CA GLY A 203 5.34 -9.72 -6.54
C GLY A 203 4.18 -10.70 -6.54
N LEU A 204 4.43 -11.94 -6.09
CA LEU A 204 3.42 -13.00 -6.07
C LEU A 204 2.26 -12.66 -5.13
N VAL A 205 2.55 -12.25 -3.91
CA VAL A 205 1.51 -11.95 -2.92
C VAL A 205 0.72 -10.69 -3.29
N GLY A 206 1.39 -9.67 -3.84
CA GLY A 206 0.73 -8.50 -4.41
C GLY A 206 -0.26 -8.85 -5.52
N LEU A 207 0.17 -9.69 -6.48
CA LEU A 207 -0.69 -10.18 -7.56
C LEU A 207 -1.88 -10.98 -7.05
N LEU A 208 -1.65 -11.93 -6.14
CA LEU A 208 -2.71 -12.74 -5.56
C LEU A 208 -3.71 -11.88 -4.79
N PHE A 209 -3.25 -10.95 -3.94
CA PHE A 209 -4.11 -10.06 -3.19
C PHE A 209 -4.94 -9.16 -4.11
N CYS A 210 -4.29 -8.44 -5.03
CA CYS A 210 -4.97 -7.58 -6.00
C CYS A 210 -6.00 -8.35 -6.84
N SER A 211 -5.67 -9.59 -7.23
CA SER A 211 -6.60 -10.47 -7.95
C SER A 211 -7.84 -10.85 -7.13
N ALA A 212 -7.78 -10.78 -5.80
CA ALA A 212 -8.91 -11.07 -4.92
C ALA A 212 -9.74 -9.83 -4.58
N VAL A 213 -9.10 -8.65 -4.43
CA VAL A 213 -9.77 -7.44 -3.91
C VAL A 213 -10.23 -6.45 -4.96
N LEU A 214 -9.59 -6.37 -6.13
CA LEU A 214 -10.06 -5.45 -7.17
C LEU A 214 -11.48 -5.86 -7.58
N PRO A 215 -12.42 -4.93 -7.76
CA PRO A 215 -13.75 -5.23 -8.28
C PRO A 215 -13.72 -5.29 -9.81
N ARG A 216 -14.62 -6.07 -10.42
CA ARG A 216 -14.98 -5.88 -11.84
C ARG A 216 -15.95 -4.72 -12.00
N ALA A 217 -16.09 -4.19 -13.21
CA ALA A 217 -17.09 -3.16 -13.52
C ALA A 217 -18.53 -3.61 -13.21
N SER A 218 -18.81 -4.90 -13.31
CA SER A 218 -20.12 -5.50 -12.98
C SER A 218 -20.29 -5.85 -11.49
N ASP A 219 -19.22 -5.79 -10.70
CA ASP A 219 -19.29 -6.20 -9.30
C ASP A 219 -19.91 -5.07 -8.47
N GLY A 220 -20.93 -5.43 -7.69
CA GLY A 220 -21.43 -4.56 -6.63
C GLY A 220 -20.41 -4.41 -5.49
N PRO A 221 -20.71 -3.54 -4.51
CA PRO A 221 -19.86 -3.38 -3.35
C PRO A 221 -19.82 -4.68 -2.51
N ASP A 222 -18.64 -4.98 -1.93
CA ASP A 222 -18.40 -6.22 -1.18
C ASP A 222 -17.63 -5.92 0.12
N VAL A 223 -18.31 -6.12 1.25
CA VAL A 223 -17.78 -5.91 2.61
C VAL A 223 -16.49 -6.71 2.86
N ARG A 224 -16.34 -7.89 2.24
CA ARG A 224 -15.16 -8.76 2.44
C ARG A 224 -13.93 -8.15 1.80
N ARG A 225 -14.05 -7.70 0.54
CA ARG A 225 -12.97 -6.99 -0.18
C ARG A 225 -12.62 -5.70 0.56
N HIS A 226 -13.63 -4.96 1.00
CA HIS A 226 -13.45 -3.73 1.77
C HIS A 226 -12.61 -3.95 3.04
N ARG A 227 -12.97 -4.97 3.84
CA ARG A 227 -12.20 -5.33 5.05
C ARG A 227 -10.77 -5.75 4.70
N GLY A 228 -10.57 -6.53 3.65
CA GLY A 228 -9.24 -6.92 3.20
C GLY A 228 -8.35 -5.72 2.85
N VAL A 229 -8.89 -4.76 2.10
CA VAL A 229 -8.19 -3.51 1.74
C VAL A 229 -7.92 -2.66 2.98
N LEU A 230 -8.86 -2.57 3.91
CA LEU A 230 -8.67 -1.85 5.18
C LEU A 230 -7.57 -2.46 6.04
N VAL A 231 -7.54 -3.79 6.17
CA VAL A 231 -6.50 -4.51 6.94
C VAL A 231 -5.13 -4.29 6.32
N VAL A 232 -5.00 -4.45 5.00
CA VAL A 232 -3.72 -4.24 4.30
C VAL A 232 -3.30 -2.78 4.36
N GLY A 233 -4.20 -1.83 4.07
CA GLY A 233 -3.90 -0.40 4.11
C GLY A 233 -3.60 0.12 5.52
N GLY A 234 -4.30 -0.38 6.54
CA GLY A 234 -4.00 -0.05 7.93
C GLY A 234 -2.64 -0.61 8.38
N GLY A 235 -2.37 -1.89 8.08
CA GLY A 235 -1.09 -2.52 8.41
C GLY A 235 0.09 -1.87 7.68
N SER A 236 -0.10 -1.51 6.41
CA SER A 236 0.85 -0.73 5.61
C SER A 236 1.07 0.66 6.20
N GLY A 237 -0.01 1.41 6.44
CA GLY A 237 0.07 2.76 6.98
C GLY A 237 0.73 2.85 8.36
N VAL A 238 0.52 1.86 9.24
CA VAL A 238 1.21 1.78 10.55
C VAL A 238 2.72 1.65 10.35
N LEU A 239 3.16 0.80 9.43
CA LEU A 239 4.59 0.60 9.14
C LEU A 239 5.21 1.85 8.52
N GLY A 240 4.54 2.44 7.51
CA GLY A 240 4.98 3.68 6.88
C GLY A 240 5.09 4.84 7.88
N LEU A 241 4.11 4.97 8.78
CA LEU A 241 4.11 5.98 9.84
C LEU A 241 5.22 5.72 10.88
N ALA A 242 5.44 4.46 11.27
CA ALA A 242 6.53 4.09 12.19
C ALA A 242 7.89 4.49 11.63
N MET A 243 8.13 4.23 10.34
CA MET A 243 9.36 4.66 9.65
C MET A 243 9.48 6.18 9.57
N LEU A 244 8.39 6.87 9.23
CA LEU A 244 8.36 8.33 9.10
C LEU A 244 8.62 9.07 10.42
N LEU A 245 8.08 8.55 11.53
CA LEU A 245 8.17 9.19 12.86
C LEU A 245 9.34 8.68 13.71
N SER A 246 10.05 7.65 13.26
CA SER A 246 11.20 7.10 13.97
C SER A 246 12.26 8.18 14.28
N PRO A 247 12.77 8.26 15.53
CA PRO A 247 13.82 9.21 15.89
C PRO A 247 15.24 8.72 15.54
N TYR A 248 15.39 7.43 15.26
CA TYR A 248 16.63 6.76 14.87
C TYR A 248 16.34 5.79 13.71
N PRO A 249 17.35 5.44 12.89
CA PRO A 249 17.17 4.43 11.84
C PRO A 249 16.81 3.08 12.47
N LEU A 250 15.70 2.50 12.03
CA LEU A 250 15.19 1.20 12.47
C LEU A 250 15.91 0.05 11.75
N MET A 251 16.47 0.35 10.58
CA MET A 251 17.29 -0.57 9.79
C MET A 251 18.71 -0.06 9.71
N ALA A 252 19.67 -0.98 9.83
CA ALA A 252 21.06 -0.69 9.50
C ALA A 252 21.15 -0.37 8.01
N GLY A 253 21.66 0.81 7.66
CA GLY A 253 21.88 1.24 6.29
C GLY A 253 23.26 1.84 6.13
N GLY A 254 23.91 1.57 5.01
CA GLY A 254 25.14 2.26 4.60
C GLY A 254 24.89 3.73 4.27
N ALA A 255 25.90 4.43 3.76
CA ALA A 255 25.69 5.76 3.17
C ALA A 255 24.61 5.64 2.07
N GLY A 256 23.46 6.29 2.27
CA GLY A 256 22.29 6.10 1.43
C GLY A 256 22.51 6.59 0.00
N PHE A 257 21.68 6.11 -0.93
CA PHE A 257 21.59 6.64 -2.29
C PHE A 257 21.49 8.18 -2.27
N LEU A 258 22.28 8.87 -3.11
CA LEU A 258 22.43 10.33 -3.16
C LEU A 258 23.11 10.98 -1.93
N GLY A 259 23.82 10.21 -1.10
CA GLY A 259 24.47 10.73 0.10
C GLY A 259 23.47 11.06 1.22
N LEU A 260 22.27 10.48 1.17
CA LEU A 260 21.28 10.63 2.23
C LEU A 260 21.74 9.87 3.47
N GLY A 261 21.55 10.49 4.65
CA GLY A 261 21.72 9.78 5.92
C GLY A 261 20.66 8.68 6.09
N PRO A 262 20.96 7.55 6.76
CA PRO A 262 20.06 6.41 6.89
C PRO A 262 18.67 6.77 7.44
N LEU A 263 18.61 7.72 8.39
CA LEU A 263 17.34 8.19 8.96
C LEU A 263 16.47 8.92 7.92
N VAL A 264 17.07 9.78 7.10
CA VAL A 264 16.33 10.55 6.08
C VAL A 264 15.81 9.60 5.00
N ASP A 265 16.66 8.68 4.54
CA ASP A 265 16.32 7.65 3.56
C ASP A 265 15.14 6.78 4.04
N GLN A 266 15.18 6.30 5.29
CA GLN A 266 14.07 5.56 5.91
C GLN A 266 12.78 6.38 6.00
N ARG A 267 12.85 7.65 6.40
CA ARG A 267 11.66 8.51 6.51
C ARG A 267 11.02 8.78 5.14
N LEU A 268 11.83 9.00 4.11
CA LEU A 268 11.35 9.13 2.73
C LEU A 268 10.69 7.84 2.25
N ALA A 269 11.25 6.69 2.61
CA ALA A 269 10.66 5.40 2.32
C ALA A 269 9.27 5.21 2.98
N GLY A 270 9.14 5.60 4.26
CA GLY A 270 7.86 5.63 4.96
C GLY A 270 6.84 6.60 4.32
N ALA A 271 7.30 7.79 3.90
CA ALA A 271 6.46 8.76 3.19
C ALA A 271 5.99 8.24 1.82
N LEU A 272 6.87 7.57 1.06
CA LEU A 272 6.55 6.94 -0.22
C LEU A 272 5.46 5.88 -0.05
N MET A 273 5.60 5.02 0.95
CA MET A 273 4.62 3.98 1.29
C MET A 273 3.24 4.60 1.57
N MET A 274 3.18 5.63 2.41
CA MET A 274 1.94 6.36 2.71
C MET A 274 1.33 7.02 1.45
N LEU A 275 2.16 7.58 0.57
CA LEU A 275 1.71 8.17 -0.68
C LEU A 275 1.06 7.13 -1.59
N ILE A 276 1.68 5.95 -1.74
CA ILE A 276 1.11 4.84 -2.53
C ILE A 276 -0.21 4.35 -1.93
N ASP A 277 -0.28 4.24 -0.60
CA ASP A 277 -1.53 3.87 0.08
C ASP A 277 -2.66 4.88 -0.21
N VAL A 278 -2.33 6.18 -0.20
CA VAL A 278 -3.28 7.25 -0.56
C VAL A 278 -3.69 7.19 -2.03
N LEU A 279 -2.76 6.95 -2.93
CA LEU A 279 -3.01 6.97 -4.38
C LEU A 279 -3.69 5.69 -4.89
N VAL A 280 -3.49 4.54 -4.24
CA VAL A 280 -3.98 3.25 -4.72
C VAL A 280 -5.01 2.63 -3.76
N LEU A 281 -4.68 2.49 -2.48
CA LEU A 281 -5.53 1.78 -1.54
C LEU A 281 -6.75 2.60 -1.12
N ILE A 282 -6.66 3.92 -0.96
CA ILE A 282 -7.84 4.75 -0.63
C ILE A 282 -8.90 4.72 -1.76
N PRO A 283 -8.55 4.93 -3.04
CA PRO A 283 -9.53 4.76 -4.13
C PRO A 283 -10.14 3.36 -4.16
N LEU A 284 -9.33 2.32 -3.91
CA LEU A 284 -9.80 0.95 -3.85
C LEU A 284 -10.75 0.70 -2.67
N PHE A 285 -10.44 1.26 -1.49
CA PHE A 285 -11.27 1.23 -0.30
C PHE A 285 -12.63 1.87 -0.55
N ARG A 286 -12.65 3.04 -1.19
CA ARG A 286 -13.90 3.75 -1.55
C ARG A 286 -14.75 2.96 -2.54
N ARG A 287 -14.14 2.26 -3.50
CA ARG A 287 -14.84 1.43 -4.49
C ARG A 287 -15.39 0.14 -3.91
N THR A 288 -14.76 -0.40 -2.87
CA THR A 288 -15.20 -1.64 -2.22
C THR A 288 -16.22 -1.40 -1.10
N ALA A 289 -16.40 -0.15 -0.67
CA ALA A 289 -17.28 0.20 0.43
C ALA A 289 -18.75 -0.23 0.14
N PRO A 290 -19.42 -0.92 1.09
CA PRO A 290 -20.84 -1.22 0.99
C PRO A 290 -21.62 0.06 0.72
N ALA A 291 -22.50 0.03 -0.28
CA ALA A 291 -23.47 1.10 -0.49
C ALA A 291 -24.22 1.23 0.83
N THR A 292 -23.99 2.34 1.55
CA THR A 292 -24.75 2.62 2.76
C THR A 292 -26.18 2.69 2.29
N GLU A 293 -26.99 1.68 2.63
CA GLU A 293 -28.42 1.65 2.33
C GLU A 293 -28.94 3.05 2.64
N ARG A 294 -29.21 3.82 1.59
CA ARG A 294 -30.02 5.02 1.73
C ARG A 294 -31.36 4.42 2.13
N ARG A 295 -31.59 4.34 3.44
CA ARG A 295 -32.92 4.02 3.95
C ARG A 295 -33.87 4.90 3.16
N PRO A 296 -34.83 4.33 2.41
CA PRO A 296 -35.84 5.15 1.77
C PRO A 296 -36.40 6.03 2.89
N GLY A 297 -36.26 7.35 2.71
CA GLY A 297 -36.89 8.29 3.62
C GLY A 297 -38.39 7.98 3.63
N PRO A 298 -39.05 8.07 4.79
CA PRO A 298 -40.50 7.93 4.86
C PRO A 298 -41.19 8.98 3.98
#